data_AF-X1EKQ9-F1
#
_entry.id   AF-X1EKQ9-F1
#
_cell.length_a   1.000
_cell.length_b   1.000
_cell.length_c   1.000
_cell.angle_alpha   90.00
_cell.angle_beta   90.00
_cell.angle_gamma   90.00
#
_symmetry.space_group_name_H-M   'P 1'
#
loop_
_entity.id
_entity.type
_entity.pdbx_description
1 polymer ?
#
loop_
_entity_poly.entity_id
_entity_poly.type
_entity_poly.pdbx_seq_one_letter_code
_entity_poly.pdbx_strand_id
1 'polypeptide(L)' 'KLWGYFCQISDSTTSYGSYSGAAPNEKITWDKLGIDTPRFVIESDASIVAPLIFRYVLESDTELI' A
#
# COMPACT_ATOMS: atom_id res chain seq x y z
N LYS A 1 -4.59 -6.34 17.15
CA LYS A 1 -3.31 -5.62 16.90
C LYS A 1 -3.46 -4.84 15.61
N LEU A 2 -3.10 -3.56 15.61
CA LEU A 2 -3.11 -2.70 14.42
C LEU A 2 -2.05 -3.16 13.41
N TRP A 3 -2.26 -2.85 12.14
CA TRP A 3 -1.25 -3.08 11.09
C TRP A 3 -0.04 -2.16 11.32
N GLY A 4 1.17 -2.67 11.05
CA GLY A 4 2.41 -1.91 11.21
C GLY A 4 2.77 -1.02 10.02
N TYR A 5 2.17 -1.28 8.85
CA TYR A 5 2.41 -0.57 7.59
C TYR A 5 1.22 -0.79 6.66
N PHE A 6 0.92 0.19 5.80
CA PHE A 6 -0.06 0.05 4.73
C PHE A 6 0.46 0.62 3.41
N CYS A 7 0.32 -0.15 2.33
CA CYS A 7 0.49 0.35 0.97
C CYS A 7 -0.62 -0.23 0.09
N GLN A 8 -1.21 0.61 -0.73
CA GLN A 8 -2.20 0.22 -1.72
C GLN A 8 -1.70 0.63 -3.11
N ILE A 9 -1.69 -0.32 -4.05
CA ILE A 9 -1.53 -0.02 -5.47
C ILE A 9 -2.92 -0.07 -6.07
N SER A 10 -3.35 1.02 -6.70
CA SER A 10 -4.69 1.12 -7.26
C SER A 10 -4.68 2.12 -8.41
N ASP A 11 -5.52 1.89 -9.41
CA ASP A 11 -5.87 2.86 -10.45
C ASP A 11 -7.25 3.49 -10.19
N SER A 12 -7.85 3.22 -9.03
CA SER A 12 -9.20 3.66 -8.70
C SER A 12 -9.19 5.00 -7.99
N THR A 13 -10.00 5.93 -8.48
CA THR A 13 -10.31 7.15 -7.75
C THR A 13 -11.35 6.86 -6.67
N THR A 14 -11.27 7.55 -5.53
CA THR A 14 -12.31 7.47 -4.51
C THR A 14 -13.62 7.96 -5.12
N SER A 15 -14.56 7.04 -5.35
CA SER A 15 -15.86 7.33 -5.95
C SER A 15 -16.95 6.68 -5.12
N TYR A 16 -17.97 7.46 -4.77
CA TYR A 16 -19.19 7.04 -4.04
C TYR A 16 -18.94 6.17 -2.79
N GLY A 17 -17.88 6.44 -2.01
CA GLY A 17 -17.58 5.66 -0.79
C GLY A 17 -17.17 4.21 -1.06
N SER A 18 -16.63 3.93 -2.25
CA SER A 18 -16.10 2.60 -2.60
C SER A 18 -15.03 2.14 -1.62
N TYR A 19 -15.15 0.91 -1.12
CA TYR A 19 -14.11 0.28 -0.30
C TYR A 19 -12.79 0.10 -1.06
N SER A 20 -12.85 -0.17 -2.37
CA SER A 20 -11.67 -0.42 -3.20
C SER A 20 -10.82 0.86 -3.39
N GLY A 21 -11.47 2.01 -3.51
CA GLY A 21 -10.81 3.33 -3.61
C GLY A 21 -10.73 4.07 -2.28
N ALA A 22 -10.98 3.39 -1.16
CA ALA A 22 -11.05 4.00 0.16
C ALA A 22 -9.67 4.53 0.59
N ALA A 23 -9.64 5.81 0.99
CA ALA A 23 -8.41 6.47 1.38
C ALA A 23 -7.78 5.75 2.60
N PRO A 24 -6.44 5.74 2.74
CA PRO A 24 -5.78 5.09 3.86
C PRO A 24 -6.23 5.58 5.25
N ASN A 25 -6.76 6.80 5.35
CA ASN A 25 -7.26 7.36 6.61
C ASN A 25 -8.58 6.73 7.07
N GLU A 26 -9.41 6.23 6.15
CA GLU A 26 -10.63 5.50 6.51
C GLU A 26 -10.30 4.21 7.29
N LYS A 27 -9.12 3.63 7.05
CA LYS A 27 -8.66 2.44 7.77
C LYS A 27 -8.26 2.73 9.23
N ILE A 28 -8.15 4.00 9.64
CA ILE A 28 -8.02 4.39 11.06
C ILE A 28 -9.37 4.24 11.77
N THR A 29 -10.46 4.71 11.15
CA THR A 29 -11.80 4.63 11.77
C THR A 29 -12.29 3.18 11.87
N TRP A 30 -11.71 2.28 11.07
CA TRP A 30 -11.95 0.84 11.13
C TRP A 30 -11.04 0.08 12.11
N ASP A 31 -10.23 0.78 12.90
CA ASP A 31 -9.28 0.20 13.86
C ASP A 31 -8.30 -0.80 13.21
N LYS A 32 -7.92 -0.54 11.95
CA LYS A 32 -6.89 -1.31 11.22
C LYS A 32 -5.52 -0.65 11.28
N LEU A 33 -5.48 0.69 11.29
CA LEU A 33 -4.26 1.50 11.36
C LEU A 33 -4.30 2.45 12.56
N GLY A 34 -3.16 2.67 13.22
CA GLY A 34 -3.01 3.76 14.19
C GLY A 34 -2.82 5.09 13.48
N ILE A 35 -2.93 6.23 14.15
CA ILE A 35 -2.75 7.56 13.51
C ILE A 35 -1.35 7.71 12.89
N ASP A 36 -0.33 7.17 13.57
CA ASP A 36 1.07 7.27 13.16
C ASP A 36 1.53 6.11 12.25
N THR A 37 0.67 5.15 11.93
CA THR A 37 1.06 4.03 11.05
C THR A 37 1.44 4.56 9.66
N PRO A 38 2.64 4.23 9.12
CA PRO A 38 3.02 4.63 7.77
C PRO A 38 2.06 4.06 6.73
N ARG A 39 1.56 4.92 5.85
CA ARG A 39 0.54 4.58 4.85
C ARG A 39 0.80 5.27 3.52
N PHE A 40 0.72 4.52 2.42
CA PHE A 40 0.99 5.03 1.07
C PHE A 40 -0.05 4.51 0.06
N VAL A 41 -0.31 5.29 -0.98
CA VAL A 41 -1.08 4.87 -2.15
C VAL A 41 -0.25 5.14 -3.40
N ILE A 42 -0.17 4.15 -4.29
CA ILE A 42 0.47 4.26 -5.59
C ILE A 42 -0.63 4.18 -6.64
N GLU A 43 -0.87 5.30 -7.31
CA GLU A 43 -1.88 5.45 -8.36
C GLU A 43 -1.37 4.81 -9.67
N SER A 44 -1.53 3.49 -9.82
CA SER A 44 -1.04 2.72 -10.97
C SER A 44 -1.63 1.30 -11.04
N ASP A 45 -1.39 0.62 -12.16
CA ASP A 45 -1.72 -0.80 -12.34
C ASP A 45 -0.76 -1.68 -11.51
N ALA A 46 -1.35 -2.58 -10.71
CA ALA A 46 -0.60 -3.50 -9.85
C ALA A 46 0.32 -4.45 -10.63
N SER A 47 -0.03 -4.82 -11.86
CA SER A 47 0.79 -5.67 -12.72
C SER A 47 2.11 -5.01 -13.14
N ILE A 48 2.19 -3.67 -13.10
CA ILE A 48 3.41 -2.91 -13.37
C ILE A 48 4.20 -2.70 -12.07
N VAL A 49 3.53 -2.23 -11.02
CA VAL A 49 4.22 -1.76 -9.79
C VAL A 49 4.61 -2.90 -8.85
N ALA A 50 3.75 -3.90 -8.65
CA ALA A 50 4.01 -4.95 -7.67
C ALA A 50 5.31 -5.74 -7.98
N PRO A 51 5.63 -6.11 -9.23
CA PRO A 51 6.91 -6.74 -9.56
C PRO A 51 8.13 -5.89 -9.21
N LEU A 52 8.06 -4.56 -9.39
CA LEU A 52 9.16 -3.64 -9.06
C LEU A 52 9.38 -3.54 -7.54
N ILE A 53 8.31 -3.46 -6.76
CA ILE A 53 8.40 -3.45 -5.30
C ILE A 53 8.95 -4.77 -4.78
N PHE A 54 8.45 -5.90 -5.28
CA PHE A 54 8.91 -7.22 -4.85
C PHE A 54 10.38 -7.41 -5.18
N ARG A 55 10.81 -6.98 -6.37
CA ARG A 55 12.23 -6.94 -6.69
C ARG A 55 12.99 -6.12 -5.64
N TYR A 56 12.66 -4.84 -5.46
CA TYR A 56 13.42 -3.97 -4.57
C TYR A 56 13.47 -4.44 -3.10
N VAL A 57 12.37 -5.00 -2.58
CA VAL A 57 12.26 -5.37 -1.15
C VAL A 57 12.71 -6.81 -0.87
N LEU A 58 12.57 -7.72 -1.83
CA LEU A 58 12.89 -9.14 -1.66
C LEU A 58 14.20 -9.56 -2.33
N GLU A 59 14.78 -8.71 -3.20
CA GLU A 59 16.16 -8.88 -3.65
C GLU A 59 17.05 -8.77 -2.42
N SER A 60 17.43 -9.92 -1.87
CA SER A 60 18.58 -10.01 -0.98
C SER A 60 19.77 -9.60 -1.80
N ASP A 61 20.55 -8.61 -1.32
CA ASP A 61 21.83 -8.22 -1.90
C ASP A 61 22.62 -9.48 -2.24
N THR A 62 22.51 -9.94 -3.48
CA THR A 62 23.56 -10.75 -4.06
C THR A 62 24.57 -9.69 -4.36
N GLU A 63 25.47 -9.47 -3.39
CA GLU A 63 26.67 -8.72 -3.60
C GLU A 63 27.19 -9.12 -4.98
N LEU A 64 27.10 -8.19 -5.93
CA LEU A 64 27.95 -8.23 -7.09
C LEU A 64 29.35 -7.90 -6.58
N ILE A 65 29.97 -8.90 -5.95
CA ILE A 65 31.40 -9.17 -5.93
C ILE A 65 31.59 -10.43 -6.76
#